data_AF-A0A0D9WKQ9-F1
#
_entry.id   AF-A0A0D9WKQ9-F1
#
_cell.length_a   1.000
_cell.length_b   1.000
_cell.length_c   1.000
_cell.angle_alpha   90.00
_cell.angle_beta   90.00
_cell.angle_gamma   90.00
#
_symmetry.space_group_name_H-M   'P 1'
#
loop_
_entity.id
_entity.type
_entity.pdbx_description
1 polymer ?
#
loop_
_entity_poly.entity_id
_entity_poly.type
_entity_poly.pdbx_seq_one_letter_code
_entity_poly.pdbx_strand_id
1 'polypeptide(L)'
;MPNRVADEIAALPEPRGPLRRPCADLSRRVRLLSPLLDHLPASSASSSSPLADALEAARDLLRKTRDGSKIDQAMRFDAFLDEFASVNSQIHLALDALPYSTFDMPQELQEQVVLVHSQFKRASTRTDPPDSQLSKDLAWALSDKPTDPALLNRISDKLQLHTMADMKNESIALHNMVISTAGEPDGCVEHMSSLLKKLKDCVVTDDTANDALASRSASIKHRSPIIPDEFRCPISLELMQDPVIVSSGQVHFYIHISVLINNTILTDHSSLCFSDL
;
A
#
# COMPACT_ATOMS: atom_id res chain seq x y z
N MET A 1 -15.45 22.18 -5.88
CA MET A 1 -14.72 23.46 -5.79
C MET A 1 -13.23 23.13 -5.88
N PRO A 2 -12.51 23.64 -6.88
CA PRO A 2 -11.09 23.32 -7.14
C PRO A 2 -10.19 23.39 -5.90
N ASN A 3 -10.34 24.44 -5.09
CA ASN A 3 -9.58 24.65 -3.86
C ASN A 3 -9.69 23.47 -2.88
N ARG A 4 -10.92 23.05 -2.60
CA ARG A 4 -11.17 21.90 -1.71
C ARG A 4 -10.49 20.62 -2.20
N VAL A 5 -10.51 20.37 -3.50
CA VAL A 5 -9.90 19.16 -4.08
C VAL A 5 -8.37 19.22 -4.01
N ALA A 6 -7.79 20.40 -4.25
CA ALA A 6 -6.36 20.63 -4.09
C ALA A 6 -5.90 20.44 -2.63
N ASP A 7 -6.69 20.89 -1.65
CA ASP A 7 -6.43 20.67 -0.23
C ASP A 7 -6.53 19.18 0.15
N GLU A 8 -7.53 18.47 -0.36
CA GLU A 8 -7.66 17.02 -0.19
C GLU A 8 -6.43 16.29 -0.73
N ILE A 9 -5.89 16.70 -1.89
CA ILE A 9 -4.65 16.15 -2.47
C ILE A 9 -3.44 16.50 -1.60
N ALA A 10 -3.36 17.73 -1.09
CA ALA A 10 -2.26 18.18 -0.25
C ALA A 10 -2.20 17.43 1.09
N ALA A 11 -3.35 17.03 1.62
CA ALA A 11 -3.49 16.25 2.85
C ALA A 11 -3.26 14.74 2.68
N LEU A 12 -3.06 14.24 1.45
CA LEU A 12 -2.75 12.83 1.25
C LEU A 12 -1.39 12.48 1.89
N PRO A 13 -1.28 11.30 2.52
CA PRO A 13 -0.03 10.83 3.11
C PRO A 13 1.04 10.61 2.03
N GLU A 14 2.30 10.52 2.46
CA GLU A 14 3.41 10.32 1.55
C GLU A 14 3.25 9.01 0.75
N PRO A 15 3.38 9.05 -0.59
CA PRO A 15 3.18 7.86 -1.41
C PRO A 15 4.30 6.84 -1.17
N ARG A 16 3.98 5.56 -1.39
CA ARG A 16 4.90 4.43 -1.21
C ARG A 16 4.87 3.53 -2.44
N GLY A 17 5.87 2.65 -2.54
CA GLY A 17 5.93 1.66 -3.62
C GLY A 17 6.38 2.20 -4.98
N PRO A 18 6.10 1.45 -6.07
CA PRO A 18 6.66 1.71 -7.40
C PRO A 18 6.35 3.09 -7.96
N LEU A 19 5.12 3.57 -7.76
CA LEU A 19 4.65 4.85 -8.30
C LEU A 19 4.88 6.04 -7.36
N ARG A 20 5.71 5.89 -6.32
CA ARG A 20 6.00 6.95 -5.34
C ARG A 20 6.39 8.27 -6.01
N ARG A 21 7.28 8.23 -7.00
CA ARG A 21 7.77 9.43 -7.69
C ARG A 21 6.65 10.12 -8.48
N PRO A 22 5.93 9.46 -9.41
CA PRO A 22 4.78 10.05 -10.09
C PRO A 22 3.73 10.67 -9.14
N CYS A 23 3.37 9.96 -8.06
CA CYS A 23 2.44 10.46 -7.06
C CYS A 23 2.94 11.73 -6.36
N ALA A 24 4.19 11.72 -5.91
CA ALA A 24 4.79 12.86 -5.21
C ALA A 24 4.90 14.08 -6.12
N ASP A 25 5.28 13.85 -7.37
CA ASP A 25 5.42 14.89 -8.38
C ASP A 25 4.08 15.53 -8.76
N LEU A 26 3.03 14.72 -8.98
CA LEU A 26 1.68 15.24 -9.25
C LEU A 26 1.15 16.03 -8.05
N SER A 27 1.25 15.47 -6.84
CA SER A 27 0.81 16.14 -5.60
C SER A 27 1.54 17.47 -5.40
N ARG A 28 2.85 17.52 -5.67
CA ARG A 28 3.64 18.75 -5.62
C ARG A 28 3.14 19.77 -6.63
N ARG A 29 2.91 19.39 -7.89
CA ARG A 29 2.41 20.30 -8.93
C ARG A 29 1.03 20.86 -8.59
N VAL A 30 0.12 20.03 -8.06
CA VAL A 30 -1.20 20.47 -7.60
C VAL A 30 -1.08 21.48 -6.46
N ARG A 31 -0.20 21.27 -5.49
CA ARG A 31 0.04 22.24 -4.40
C ARG A 31 0.50 23.62 -4.90
N LEU A 32 1.24 23.68 -6.02
CA LEU A 32 1.68 24.96 -6.60
C LEU A 32 0.53 25.78 -7.17
N LEU A 33 -0.65 25.17 -7.38
CA LEU A 33 -1.85 25.87 -7.85
C LEU A 33 -2.55 26.65 -6.75
N SER A 34 -2.30 26.38 -5.47
CA SER A 34 -3.03 27.00 -4.35
C SER A 34 -3.16 28.53 -4.48
N PRO A 35 -2.07 29.30 -4.74
CA PRO A 35 -2.19 30.74 -4.92
C PRO A 35 -3.10 31.14 -6.09
N LEU A 36 -3.05 30.41 -7.22
CA LEU A 36 -3.93 30.69 -8.37
C LEU A 36 -5.39 30.43 -8.02
N LEU A 37 -5.66 29.34 -7.30
CA LEU A 37 -7.03 28.92 -6.99
C LEU A 37 -7.77 29.94 -6.10
N ASP A 38 -7.04 30.64 -5.23
CA ASP A 38 -7.57 31.71 -4.38
C ASP A 38 -7.98 32.97 -5.16
N HIS A 39 -7.39 33.16 -6.34
CA HIS A 39 -7.67 34.28 -7.24
C HIS A 39 -8.64 33.92 -8.39
N LEU A 40 -9.22 32.72 -8.39
CA LEU A 40 -10.17 32.32 -9.44
C LEU A 40 -11.48 33.14 -9.35
N PRO A 41 -11.99 33.63 -10.50
CA PRO A 41 -13.33 34.20 -10.54
C PRO A 41 -14.39 33.13 -10.25
N ALA A 42 -15.56 33.53 -9.75
CA ALA A 42 -16.62 32.60 -9.36
C ALA A 42 -17.05 31.63 -10.47
N SER A 43 -16.98 32.03 -11.74
CA SER A 43 -17.26 31.18 -12.90
C SER A 43 -16.27 30.00 -13.03
N SER A 44 -14.98 30.26 -12.81
CA SER A 44 -13.89 29.28 -12.88
C SER A 44 -13.69 28.51 -11.57
N ALA A 45 -14.15 29.04 -10.44
CA ALA A 45 -14.13 28.35 -9.14
C ALA A 45 -15.28 27.35 -8.96
N SER A 46 -16.23 27.29 -9.91
CA SER A 46 -17.38 26.39 -9.85
C SER A 46 -16.95 24.91 -9.78
N SER A 47 -17.76 24.09 -9.12
CA SER A 47 -17.54 22.65 -8.99
C SER A 47 -17.66 21.86 -10.29
N SER A 48 -18.19 22.48 -11.35
CA SER A 48 -18.38 21.87 -12.67
C SER A 48 -17.49 22.53 -13.73
N SER A 49 -16.38 23.13 -13.30
CA SER A 49 -15.39 23.68 -14.22
C SER A 49 -14.46 22.57 -14.71
N PRO A 50 -13.90 22.68 -15.93
CA PRO A 50 -12.91 21.72 -16.43
C PRO A 50 -11.71 21.54 -15.50
N LEU A 51 -11.35 22.60 -14.75
CA LEU A 51 -10.29 22.54 -13.76
C LEU A 51 -10.69 21.74 -12.51
N ALA A 52 -11.94 21.86 -12.05
CA ALA A 52 -12.45 21.02 -10.98
C ALA A 52 -12.42 19.54 -11.38
N ASP A 53 -12.92 19.22 -12.57
CA ASP A 53 -12.96 17.84 -13.09
C ASP A 53 -11.55 17.25 -13.22
N ALA A 54 -10.58 18.03 -13.75
CA ALA A 54 -9.20 17.59 -13.88
C ALA A 54 -8.50 17.38 -12.52
N LEU A 55 -8.79 18.21 -11.52
CA LEU A 55 -8.28 18.04 -10.16
C LEU A 55 -8.93 16.85 -9.45
N GLU A 56 -10.21 16.58 -9.71
CA GLU A 56 -10.89 15.37 -9.20
C GLU A 56 -10.28 14.12 -9.80
N ALA A 57 -10.03 14.09 -11.12
CA ALA A 57 -9.31 13.01 -11.77
C ALA A 57 -7.91 12.79 -11.17
N ALA A 58 -7.18 13.86 -10.85
CA ALA A 58 -5.89 13.77 -10.18
C ALA A 58 -5.98 13.18 -8.77
N ARG A 59 -6.96 13.61 -7.97
CA ARG A 59 -7.21 13.07 -6.64
C ARG A 59 -7.55 11.59 -6.71
N ASP A 60 -8.42 11.22 -7.64
CA ASP A 60 -8.92 9.85 -7.76
C ASP A 60 -7.81 8.92 -8.24
N LEU A 61 -6.96 9.36 -9.17
CA LEU A 61 -5.74 8.63 -9.55
C LEU A 61 -4.78 8.45 -8.36
N LEU A 62 -4.52 9.50 -7.59
CA LEU A 62 -3.65 9.41 -6.41
C LEU A 62 -4.20 8.44 -5.35
N ARG A 63 -5.52 8.44 -5.12
CA ARG A 63 -6.18 7.48 -4.22
C ARG A 63 -6.12 6.05 -4.76
N LYS A 64 -6.44 5.86 -6.05
CA LYS A 64 -6.33 4.57 -6.74
C LYS A 64 -4.92 3.98 -6.60
N THR A 65 -3.88 4.78 -6.80
CA THR A 65 -2.50 4.33 -6.66
C THR A 65 -2.11 4.05 -5.20
N ARG A 66 -2.59 4.85 -4.24
CA ARG A 66 -2.28 4.64 -2.83
C ARG A 66 -2.90 3.35 -2.27
N ASP A 67 -4.16 3.12 -2.60
CA ASP A 67 -4.97 2.04 -2.04
C ASP A 67 -4.88 0.75 -2.90
N GLY A 68 -4.23 0.83 -4.05
CA GLY A 68 -4.04 -0.26 -5.01
C GLY A 68 -2.85 -1.17 -4.70
N SER A 69 -2.83 -2.36 -5.33
CA SER A 69 -1.75 -3.34 -5.20
C SER A 69 -0.43 -2.79 -5.74
N LYS A 70 0.66 -2.97 -4.98
CA LYS A 70 2.00 -2.56 -5.42
C LYS A 70 2.55 -3.50 -6.50
N ILE A 71 2.22 -4.79 -6.43
CA ILE A 71 2.55 -5.77 -7.47
C ILE A 71 1.90 -5.34 -8.79
N ASP A 72 0.63 -4.98 -8.74
CA ASP A 72 -0.12 -4.49 -9.90
C ASP A 72 0.52 -3.25 -10.53
N GLN A 73 0.85 -2.27 -9.69
CA GLN A 73 1.55 -1.06 -10.11
C GLN A 73 2.91 -1.35 -10.76
N ALA A 74 3.64 -2.35 -10.28
CA ALA A 74 4.92 -2.72 -10.84
C ALA A 74 4.81 -3.48 -12.16
N MET A 75 3.79 -4.33 -12.30
CA MET A 75 3.52 -5.08 -13.54
C MET A 75 2.94 -4.20 -14.64
N ARG A 76 2.06 -3.26 -14.29
CA ARG A 76 1.37 -2.35 -15.23
C ARG A 76 1.91 -0.91 -15.14
N PHE A 77 3.20 -0.77 -14.85
CA PHE A 77 3.83 0.53 -14.57
C PHE A 77 3.61 1.55 -15.69
N ASP A 78 3.81 1.15 -16.95
CA ASP A 78 3.63 2.03 -18.11
C ASP A 78 2.18 2.51 -18.27
N ALA A 79 1.20 1.62 -18.06
CA ALA A 79 -0.21 2.00 -18.10
C ALA A 79 -0.54 3.06 -17.03
N PHE A 80 0.03 2.95 -15.83
CA PHE A 80 -0.11 3.99 -14.82
C PHE A 80 0.59 5.29 -15.24
N LEU A 81 1.78 5.24 -15.84
CA LEU A 81 2.44 6.44 -16.34
C LEU A 81 1.61 7.17 -17.40
N ASP A 82 0.94 6.43 -18.29
CA ASP A 82 0.00 6.99 -19.27
C ASP A 82 -1.21 7.65 -18.59
N GLU A 83 -1.77 7.04 -17.54
CA GLU A 83 -2.82 7.66 -16.72
C GLU A 83 -2.33 8.97 -16.07
N PHE A 84 -1.12 8.98 -15.50
CA PHE A 84 -0.52 10.21 -14.95
C PHE A 84 -0.31 11.27 -16.03
N ALA A 85 0.21 10.91 -17.21
CA ALA A 85 0.42 11.83 -18.31
C ALA A 85 -0.92 12.45 -18.78
N SER A 86 -1.96 11.62 -18.89
CA SER A 86 -3.33 12.05 -19.22
C SER A 86 -3.86 13.07 -18.21
N VAL A 87 -3.77 12.79 -16.91
CA VAL A 87 -4.20 13.73 -15.86
C VAL A 87 -3.42 15.04 -15.91
N ASN A 88 -2.08 15.00 -16.09
CA ASN A 88 -1.28 16.22 -16.22
C ASN A 88 -1.70 17.03 -17.46
N SER A 89 -2.07 16.36 -18.56
CA SER A 89 -2.58 17.01 -19.76
C SER A 89 -3.95 17.66 -19.53
N GLN A 90 -4.86 16.98 -18.82
CA GLN A 90 -6.18 17.53 -18.50
C GLN A 90 -6.06 18.80 -17.65
N ILE A 91 -5.21 18.78 -16.63
CA ILE A 91 -4.95 19.97 -15.81
C ILE A 91 -4.33 21.09 -16.66
N HIS A 92 -3.33 20.80 -17.49
CA HIS A 92 -2.73 21.81 -18.37
C HIS A 92 -3.76 22.47 -19.29
N LEU A 93 -4.60 21.67 -19.98
CA LEU A 93 -5.63 22.18 -20.88
C LEU A 93 -6.69 22.99 -20.13
N ALA A 94 -7.08 22.56 -18.94
CA ALA A 94 -8.02 23.30 -18.11
C ALA A 94 -7.45 24.65 -17.65
N LEU A 95 -6.15 24.68 -17.31
CA LEU A 95 -5.46 25.93 -16.99
C LEU A 95 -5.32 26.84 -18.21
N ASP A 96 -5.09 26.29 -19.41
CA ASP A 96 -4.93 27.08 -20.65
C ASP A 96 -6.24 27.76 -21.06
N ALA A 97 -7.37 27.15 -20.70
CA ALA A 97 -8.71 27.66 -20.98
C ALA A 97 -9.17 28.77 -19.99
N LEU A 98 -8.40 29.09 -18.96
CA LEU A 98 -8.78 30.13 -17.99
C LEU A 98 -8.66 31.53 -18.60
N PRO A 99 -9.62 32.44 -18.33
CA PRO A 99 -9.59 33.79 -18.86
C PRO A 99 -8.66 34.69 -18.02
N TYR A 100 -7.35 34.46 -18.05
CA TYR A 100 -6.37 35.21 -17.24
C TYR A 100 -6.44 36.73 -17.39
N SER A 101 -6.94 37.22 -18.53
CA SER A 101 -7.16 38.66 -18.77
C SER A 101 -8.20 39.29 -17.83
N THR A 102 -9.08 38.49 -17.21
CA THR A 102 -10.06 38.97 -16.24
C THR A 102 -9.58 38.89 -14.80
N PHE A 103 -8.37 38.37 -14.56
CA PHE A 103 -7.86 38.12 -13.22
C PHE A 103 -7.09 39.37 -12.76
N ASP A 104 -7.43 39.89 -11.59
CA ASP A 104 -6.66 40.96 -10.95
C ASP A 104 -5.56 40.31 -10.09
N MET A 105 -4.41 40.01 -10.72
CA MET A 105 -3.30 39.30 -10.08
C MET A 105 -1.97 40.06 -10.21
N PRO A 106 -1.15 40.09 -9.13
CA PRO A 106 0.21 40.65 -9.17
C PRO A 106 1.10 39.99 -10.22
N GLN A 107 2.11 40.72 -10.70
CA GLN A 107 3.05 40.23 -11.72
C GLN A 107 3.74 38.93 -11.27
N GLU A 108 4.12 38.83 -10.00
CA GLU A 108 4.78 37.67 -9.41
C GLU A 108 3.90 36.40 -9.52
N LEU A 109 2.60 36.56 -9.32
CA LEU A 109 1.64 35.46 -9.42
C LEU A 109 1.45 35.05 -10.89
N GLN A 110 1.44 35.99 -11.82
CA GLN A 110 1.39 35.68 -13.26
C GLN A 110 2.60 34.87 -13.71
N GLU A 111 3.81 35.25 -13.25
CA GLU A 111 5.04 34.50 -13.51
C GLU A 111 4.99 33.09 -12.92
N GLN A 112 4.48 32.94 -11.70
CA GLN A 112 4.27 31.63 -11.08
C GLN A 112 3.29 30.77 -11.89
N VAL A 113 2.19 31.33 -12.38
CA VAL A 113 1.21 30.62 -13.22
C VAL A 113 1.86 30.09 -14.49
N VAL A 114 2.66 30.90 -15.19
CA VAL A 114 3.41 30.48 -16.38
C VAL A 114 4.35 29.31 -16.06
N LEU A 115 5.02 29.34 -14.92
CA LEU A 115 5.85 28.23 -14.47
C LEU A 115 5.04 26.97 -14.23
N VAL A 116 3.89 27.06 -13.55
CA VAL A 116 3.03 25.91 -13.26
C VAL A 116 2.50 25.27 -14.56
N HIS A 117 2.06 26.08 -15.51
CA HIS A 117 1.72 25.64 -16.88
C HIS A 117 2.82 24.82 -17.52
N SER A 118 4.05 25.36 -17.52
CA SER A 118 5.19 24.68 -18.10
C SER A 118 5.48 23.33 -17.42
N GLN A 119 5.23 23.22 -16.11
CA GLN A 119 5.45 21.97 -15.38
C GLN A 119 4.41 20.91 -15.71
N PHE A 120 3.13 21.26 -15.85
CA PHE A 120 2.09 20.31 -16.27
C PHE A 120 2.26 19.88 -17.73
N LYS A 121 2.55 20.83 -18.64
CA LYS A 121 2.84 20.55 -20.05
C LYS A 121 4.05 19.63 -20.24
N ARG A 122 5.12 19.82 -19.47
CA ARG A 122 6.28 18.93 -19.51
C ARG A 122 5.95 17.56 -18.94
N ALA A 123 5.10 17.48 -17.93
CA ALA A 123 4.72 16.22 -17.31
C ALA A 123 3.76 15.39 -18.18
N SER A 124 2.99 16.00 -19.09
CA SER A 124 2.10 15.26 -20.00
C SER A 124 2.81 14.49 -21.12
N THR A 125 4.10 14.77 -21.35
CA THR A 125 4.91 14.15 -22.41
C THR A 125 6.10 13.37 -21.87
N ARG A 126 6.31 13.38 -20.55
CA ARG A 126 7.47 12.74 -19.92
C ARG A 126 7.20 11.25 -19.70
N THR A 127 7.93 10.42 -20.43
CA THR A 127 8.11 9.00 -20.09
C THR A 127 9.27 8.89 -19.12
N ASP A 128 9.00 8.71 -17.83
CA ASP A 128 10.06 8.30 -16.91
C ASP A 128 10.54 6.90 -17.30
N PRO A 129 11.86 6.66 -17.45
CA PRO A 129 12.33 5.35 -17.82
C PRO A 129 11.92 4.35 -16.73
N PRO A 130 11.31 3.20 -17.08
CA PRO A 130 10.92 2.20 -16.10
C PRO A 130 12.15 1.68 -15.35
N ASP A 131 11.94 1.17 -14.14
CA ASP A 131 12.99 0.45 -13.41
C ASP A 131 13.27 -0.87 -14.14
N SER A 132 14.18 -0.79 -15.12
CA SER A 132 14.53 -1.91 -16.00
C SER A 132 15.01 -3.15 -15.24
N GLN A 133 15.48 -2.99 -14.00
CA GLN A 133 15.87 -4.10 -13.14
C GLN A 133 14.65 -4.76 -12.51
N LEU A 134 13.73 -3.97 -11.95
CA LEU A 134 12.49 -4.48 -11.38
C LEU A 134 11.66 -5.23 -12.43
N SER A 135 11.53 -4.68 -13.65
CA SER A 135 10.81 -5.35 -14.73
C SER A 135 11.42 -6.71 -15.11
N LYS A 136 12.76 -6.82 -15.14
CA LYS A 136 13.46 -8.08 -15.41
C LYS A 136 13.29 -9.08 -14.27
N ASP A 137 13.40 -8.61 -13.03
CA ASP A 137 13.24 -9.45 -11.84
C ASP A 137 11.79 -10.00 -11.77
N LEU A 138 10.78 -9.17 -12.04
CA LEU A 138 9.38 -9.61 -12.14
C LEU A 138 9.18 -10.65 -13.25
N ALA A 139 9.69 -10.39 -14.46
CA ALA A 139 9.59 -11.34 -15.56
C ALA A 139 10.24 -12.69 -15.24
N TRP A 140 11.37 -12.69 -14.52
CA TRP A 140 12.01 -13.91 -14.05
C TRP A 140 11.18 -14.62 -12.98
N ALA A 141 10.70 -13.90 -11.96
CA ALA A 141 9.90 -14.45 -10.87
C ALA A 141 8.56 -15.03 -11.33
N LEU A 142 7.99 -14.50 -12.43
CA LEU A 142 6.76 -15.01 -13.03
C LEU A 142 6.98 -16.21 -13.95
N SER A 143 8.22 -16.54 -14.29
CA SER A 143 8.53 -17.75 -15.05
C SER A 143 8.44 -19.02 -14.18
N ASP A 144 8.29 -20.18 -14.82
CA ASP A 144 8.28 -21.50 -14.17
C ASP A 144 9.67 -21.94 -13.66
N LYS A 145 10.68 -21.07 -13.77
CA LYS A 145 12.05 -21.37 -13.34
C LYS A 145 12.19 -21.25 -11.82
N PRO A 146 13.10 -22.03 -11.21
CA PRO A 146 13.42 -21.86 -9.80
C PRO A 146 13.86 -20.41 -9.55
N THR A 147 13.20 -19.79 -8.58
CA THR A 147 13.44 -18.39 -8.22
C THR A 147 14.38 -18.34 -7.03
N ASP A 148 15.48 -17.61 -7.17
CA ASP A 148 16.46 -17.40 -6.11
C ASP A 148 15.86 -16.50 -5.00
N PRO A 149 15.97 -16.86 -3.71
CA PRO A 149 15.60 -16.00 -2.59
C PRO A 149 16.15 -14.58 -2.69
N ALA A 150 17.39 -14.40 -3.20
CA ALA A 150 17.97 -13.08 -3.36
C ALA A 150 17.22 -12.21 -4.39
N LEU A 151 16.59 -12.83 -5.41
CA LEU A 151 15.76 -12.13 -6.37
C LEU A 151 14.42 -11.71 -5.74
N LEU A 152 13.81 -12.60 -4.96
CA LEU A 152 12.56 -12.29 -4.25
C LEU A 152 12.76 -11.19 -3.21
N ASN A 153 13.90 -11.17 -2.52
CA ASN A 153 14.27 -10.07 -1.62
C ASN A 153 14.42 -8.75 -2.36
N ARG A 154 15.07 -8.70 -3.54
CA ARG A 154 15.13 -7.47 -4.35
C ARG A 154 13.75 -6.97 -4.76
N ILE A 155 12.85 -7.87 -5.16
CA ILE A 155 11.47 -7.50 -5.51
C ILE A 155 10.75 -6.98 -4.26
N SER A 156 10.82 -7.70 -3.15
CA SER A 156 10.25 -7.28 -1.86
C SER A 156 10.73 -5.90 -1.45
N ASP A 157 12.04 -5.61 -1.59
CA ASP A 157 12.64 -4.31 -1.28
C ASP A 157 12.08 -3.18 -2.17
N LYS A 158 11.99 -3.42 -3.48
CA LYS A 158 11.48 -2.45 -4.44
C LYS A 158 9.98 -2.18 -4.24
N LEU A 159 9.22 -3.20 -3.88
CA LEU A 159 7.80 -3.09 -3.58
C LEU A 159 7.53 -2.65 -2.14
N GLN A 160 8.54 -2.61 -1.26
CA GLN A 160 8.39 -2.35 0.18
C GLN A 160 7.37 -3.31 0.81
N LEU A 161 7.60 -4.60 0.61
CA LEU A 161 6.73 -5.70 1.03
C LEU A 161 7.51 -6.65 1.95
N HIS A 162 7.89 -6.15 3.13
CA HIS A 162 8.84 -6.83 4.02
C HIS A 162 8.19 -7.59 5.17
N THR A 163 7.02 -7.13 5.62
CA THR A 163 6.36 -7.68 6.80
C THR A 163 5.14 -8.50 6.45
N MET A 164 4.71 -9.37 7.37
CA MET A 164 3.44 -10.07 7.24
C MET A 164 2.23 -9.11 7.16
N ALA A 165 2.33 -7.93 7.77
CA ALA A 165 1.32 -6.88 7.63
C ALA A 165 1.29 -6.31 6.20
N ASP A 166 2.46 -6.07 5.59
CA ASP A 166 2.54 -5.64 4.20
C ASP A 166 1.96 -6.69 3.25
N MET A 167 2.29 -7.97 3.45
CA MET A 167 1.73 -9.09 2.67
C MET A 167 0.21 -9.16 2.76
N LYS A 168 -0.33 -8.98 3.97
CA LYS A 168 -1.78 -8.99 4.19
C LYS A 168 -2.46 -7.79 3.52
N ASN A 169 -1.89 -6.61 3.66
CA ASN A 169 -2.42 -5.40 3.01
C ASN A 169 -2.37 -5.52 1.48
N GLU A 170 -1.28 -6.07 0.93
CA GLU A 170 -1.13 -6.33 -0.49
C GLU A 170 -2.16 -7.35 -0.99
N SER A 171 -2.40 -8.42 -0.22
CA SER A 171 -3.44 -9.41 -0.54
C SER A 171 -4.85 -8.79 -0.56
N ILE A 172 -5.15 -7.87 0.36
CA ILE A 172 -6.43 -7.15 0.40
C ILE A 172 -6.55 -6.22 -0.81
N ALA A 173 -5.48 -5.49 -1.14
CA ALA A 173 -5.46 -4.59 -2.29
C ALA A 173 -5.66 -5.33 -3.62
N LEU A 174 -4.98 -6.48 -3.80
CA LEU A 174 -5.20 -7.37 -4.94
C LEU A 174 -6.63 -7.88 -5.00
N HIS A 175 -7.21 -8.30 -3.87
CA HIS A 175 -8.59 -8.80 -3.85
C HIS A 175 -9.60 -7.70 -4.21
N ASN A 176 -9.44 -6.50 -3.67
CA ASN A 176 -10.31 -5.35 -3.99
C ASN A 176 -10.24 -4.98 -5.48
N MET A 177 -9.05 -5.08 -6.08
CA MET A 177 -8.87 -4.86 -7.52
C MET A 177 -9.68 -5.87 -8.34
N VAL A 178 -9.66 -7.16 -7.96
CA VAL A 178 -10.46 -8.21 -8.64
C VAL A 178 -11.95 -7.92 -8.53
N ILE A 179 -12.45 -7.55 -7.34
CA ILE A 179 -13.87 -7.21 -7.15
C ILE A 179 -14.30 -6.01 -8.00
N SER A 180 -13.42 -5.01 -8.13
CA SER A 180 -13.71 -3.78 -8.88
C SER A 180 -13.64 -3.98 -10.40
N THR A 181 -13.00 -5.04 -10.86
CA THR A 181 -12.90 -5.39 -12.28
C THR A 181 -14.09 -6.27 -12.64
N ALA A 182 -15.18 -5.66 -13.12
CA ALA A 182 -16.44 -6.34 -13.47
C ALA A 182 -16.37 -7.22 -14.74
N GLY A 183 -15.25 -7.91 -14.97
CA GLY A 183 -14.99 -8.73 -16.16
C GLY A 183 -14.00 -9.87 -15.88
N GLU A 184 -13.80 -10.73 -16.87
CA GLU A 184 -12.89 -11.89 -16.83
C GLU A 184 -11.53 -11.52 -16.23
N PRO A 185 -10.99 -12.32 -15.30
CA PRO A 185 -9.66 -12.10 -14.76
C PRO A 185 -8.66 -12.30 -15.90
N ASP A 186 -8.16 -11.19 -16.45
CA ASP A 186 -6.96 -11.23 -17.27
C ASP A 186 -5.90 -12.01 -16.48
N GLY A 187 -5.26 -13.03 -17.07
CA GLY A 187 -4.37 -13.99 -16.40
C GLY A 187 -3.26 -13.33 -15.56
N CYS A 188 -3.05 -12.04 -15.78
CA CYS A 188 -2.39 -11.08 -14.90
C CYS A 188 -2.70 -11.28 -13.39
N VAL A 189 -3.96 -11.50 -12.99
CA VAL A 189 -4.33 -11.67 -11.56
C VAL A 189 -3.72 -12.94 -10.95
N GLU A 190 -3.67 -14.04 -11.72
CA GLU A 190 -3.06 -15.29 -11.28
C GLU A 190 -1.55 -15.12 -11.13
N HIS A 191 -0.91 -14.41 -12.07
CA HIS A 191 0.50 -14.06 -12.00
C HIS A 191 0.83 -13.22 -10.76
N MET A 192 0.00 -12.21 -10.44
CA MET A 192 0.17 -11.40 -9.23
C MET A 192 0.02 -12.21 -7.95
N SER A 193 -0.98 -13.10 -7.90
CA SER A 193 -1.23 -13.96 -6.76
C SER A 193 -0.10 -14.97 -6.54
N SER A 194 0.42 -15.53 -7.63
CA SER A 194 1.59 -16.42 -7.62
C SER A 194 2.83 -15.70 -7.10
N LEU A 195 3.09 -14.48 -7.57
CA LEU A 195 4.21 -13.67 -7.08
C LEU A 195 4.06 -13.34 -5.59
N LEU A 196 2.88 -12.91 -5.15
CA LEU A 196 2.62 -12.62 -3.73
C LEU A 196 2.88 -13.85 -2.85
N LYS A 197 2.46 -15.04 -3.32
CA LYS A 197 2.74 -16.30 -2.63
C LYS A 197 4.24 -16.58 -2.53
N LYS A 198 4.99 -16.44 -3.63
CA LYS A 198 6.46 -16.61 -3.64
C LYS A 198 7.15 -15.64 -2.68
N LEU A 199 6.72 -14.37 -2.65
CA LEU A 199 7.26 -13.36 -1.72
C LEU A 199 6.96 -13.71 -0.26
N LYS A 200 5.74 -14.15 0.04
CA LYS A 200 5.35 -14.57 1.40
C LYS A 200 6.18 -15.76 1.89
N ASP A 201 6.40 -16.75 1.03
CA ASP A 201 7.16 -17.96 1.41
C ASP A 201 8.64 -17.62 1.71
N CYS A 202 9.22 -16.61 1.04
CA CYS A 202 10.54 -16.08 1.38
C CYS A 202 10.58 -15.35 2.73
N VAL A 203 9.60 -14.50 3.03
CA VAL A 203 9.56 -13.78 4.33
C VAL A 203 9.44 -14.75 5.51
N VAL A 204 8.62 -15.81 5.37
CA VAL A 204 8.43 -16.81 6.43
C VAL A 204 9.69 -17.63 6.70
N THR A 205 10.50 -17.90 5.68
CA THR A 205 11.74 -18.67 5.82
C THR A 205 12.87 -17.87 6.46
N ASP A 206 12.94 -16.56 6.24
CA ASP A 206 13.90 -15.67 6.91
C ASP A 206 13.56 -15.47 8.40
N ASP A 207 12.28 -15.35 8.76
CA ASP A 207 11.86 -15.22 10.18
C ASP A 207 12.21 -16.47 11.00
N THR A 208 12.03 -17.68 10.43
CA THR A 208 12.38 -18.94 11.11
C THR A 208 13.88 -19.24 11.12
N ALA A 209 14.63 -18.82 10.09
CA ALA A 209 16.08 -18.96 10.04
C ALA A 209 16.79 -18.01 11.02
N ASN A 210 16.29 -16.77 11.19
CA ASN A 210 16.80 -15.85 12.19
C ASN A 210 16.51 -16.30 13.62
N ASP A 211 15.36 -16.94 13.88
CA ASP A 211 15.07 -17.55 15.18
C ASP A 211 16.00 -18.76 15.48
N ALA A 212 16.38 -19.52 14.43
CA ALA A 212 17.32 -20.64 14.56
C ALA A 212 18.79 -20.19 14.72
N LEU A 213 19.18 -19.03 14.17
CA LEU A 213 20.52 -18.43 14.30
C LEU A 213 20.69 -17.59 15.57
N ALA A 214 19.62 -16.98 16.09
CA ALA A 214 19.61 -16.33 17.40
C ALA A 214 19.80 -17.33 18.57
N SER A 215 19.59 -18.62 18.32
CA SER A 215 19.72 -19.69 19.32
C SER A 215 21.17 -20.14 19.61
N ARG A 216 22.20 -19.65 18.88
CA ARG A 216 23.58 -20.16 19.05
C ARG A 216 24.63 -19.19 19.61
N SER A 217 24.26 -18.01 20.08
CA SER A 217 25.22 -17.16 20.79
C SER A 217 24.58 -16.19 21.77
N ALA A 218 23.99 -16.72 22.85
CA ALA A 218 23.82 -15.98 24.10
C ALA A 218 23.51 -16.96 25.23
N SER A 219 24.52 -17.31 26.02
CA SER A 219 24.28 -17.74 27.40
C SER A 219 23.77 -16.52 28.16
N ILE A 220 22.45 -16.28 28.13
CA ILE A 220 21.80 -15.29 29.01
C ILE A 220 20.65 -16.02 29.68
N LYS A 221 20.83 -16.27 30.97
CA LYS A 221 19.81 -16.73 31.92
C LYS A 221 18.56 -15.88 31.71
N HIS A 222 17.44 -16.52 31.36
CA HIS A 222 16.12 -15.88 31.35
C HIS A 222 15.89 -15.18 32.68
N ARG A 223 15.91 -13.84 32.69
CA ARG A 223 15.14 -13.08 33.67
C ARG A 223 13.77 -12.88 33.07
N SER A 224 12.82 -13.67 33.55
CA SER A 224 11.39 -13.51 33.27
C SER A 224 10.98 -12.06 33.46
N PRO A 225 10.04 -11.52 32.66
CA PRO A 225 9.52 -10.17 32.87
C PRO A 225 8.99 -10.04 34.29
N ILE A 226 9.30 -8.91 34.95
CA ILE A 226 8.84 -8.61 36.31
C ILE A 226 7.34 -8.36 36.24
N ILE A 227 6.57 -9.35 36.66
CA ILE A 227 5.11 -9.28 36.79
C ILE A 227 4.82 -8.50 38.09
N PRO A 228 4.00 -7.44 38.06
CA PRO A 228 3.55 -6.73 39.26
C PRO A 228 2.83 -7.66 40.25
N ASP A 229 3.07 -7.49 41.55
CA ASP A 229 2.54 -8.39 42.59
C ASP A 229 1.00 -8.44 42.64
N GLU A 230 0.33 -7.42 42.11
CA GLU A 230 -1.14 -7.39 41.97
C GLU A 230 -1.70 -8.47 41.03
N PHE A 231 -0.87 -9.05 40.16
CA PHE A 231 -1.26 -10.14 39.23
C PHE A 231 -0.72 -11.51 39.65
N ARG A 232 -0.12 -11.60 40.85
CA ARG A 232 0.45 -12.83 41.39
C ARG A 232 -0.41 -13.41 42.49
N CYS A 233 -0.47 -14.73 42.56
CA CYS A 233 -1.08 -15.40 43.70
C CYS A 233 -0.23 -15.16 44.96
N PRO A 234 -0.83 -14.76 46.11
CA PRO A 234 -0.10 -14.49 47.35
C PRO A 234 0.69 -15.69 47.91
N ILE A 235 0.37 -16.91 47.46
CA ILE A 235 0.97 -18.15 47.96
C ILE A 235 2.03 -18.68 46.98
N SER A 236 1.74 -18.71 45.68
CA SER A 236 2.67 -19.27 44.69
C SER A 236 3.61 -18.24 44.06
N LEU A 237 3.31 -16.93 44.16
CA LEU A 237 4.04 -15.84 43.49
C LEU A 237 4.11 -15.96 41.95
N GLU A 238 3.34 -16.88 41.38
CA GLU A 238 3.15 -17.05 39.94
C GLU A 238 1.94 -16.24 39.45
N LEU A 239 1.91 -15.93 38.15
CA LEU A 239 0.82 -15.19 37.51
C LEU A 239 -0.50 -15.96 37.69
N MET A 240 -1.55 -15.29 38.18
CA MET A 240 -2.86 -15.91 38.32
C MET A 240 -3.41 -16.34 36.94
N GLN A 241 -3.57 -17.65 36.72
CA GLN A 241 -4.25 -18.22 35.56
C GLN A 241 -5.59 -18.82 36.00
N ASP A 242 -6.60 -17.96 36.18
CA ASP A 242 -8.01 -18.21 35.83
C ASP A 242 -8.90 -17.09 36.40
N PRO A 243 -9.80 -16.47 35.60
CA PRO A 243 -10.75 -15.51 36.12
C PRO A 243 -11.89 -16.23 36.88
N VAL A 244 -12.05 -15.90 38.16
CA VAL A 244 -13.26 -16.24 38.92
C VAL A 244 -14.42 -15.41 38.36
N ILE A 245 -15.41 -16.08 37.76
CA ILE A 245 -16.65 -15.44 37.32
C ILE A 245 -17.47 -15.07 38.57
N VAL A 246 -17.39 -13.82 39.01
CA VAL A 246 -18.38 -13.24 39.92
C VAL A 246 -19.56 -12.73 39.09
N SER A 247 -20.75 -13.17 39.49
CA SER A 247 -22.04 -12.93 38.86
C SER A 247 -22.39 -11.44 38.72
N SER A 248 -21.85 -10.76 37.70
CA SER A 248 -22.52 -9.61 37.08
C SER A 248 -22.49 -9.82 35.58
N GLY A 249 -23.65 -10.18 35.02
CA GLY A 249 -23.81 -10.65 33.65
C GLY A 249 -23.41 -9.63 32.57
N GLN A 250 -22.13 -9.63 32.19
CA GLN A 250 -21.66 -9.10 30.92
C GLN A 250 -20.73 -10.12 30.25
N VAL A 251 -21.09 -10.55 29.04
CA VAL A 251 -20.32 -11.47 28.20
C VAL A 251 -19.69 -10.66 27.08
N HIS A 252 -18.36 -10.56 27.04
CA HIS A 252 -17.64 -10.02 25.88
C HIS A 252 -17.15 -11.20 25.04
N PHE A 253 -17.66 -11.31 23.82
CA PHE A 253 -17.32 -12.38 22.88
C PHE A 253 -16.02 -12.04 22.15
N TYR A 254 -14.99 -12.87 22.29
CA TYR A 254 -13.91 -13.00 21.30
C TYR A 254 -13.94 -14.43 20.75
N ILE A 255 -14.39 -14.57 19.50
CA ILE A 255 -14.39 -15.83 18.77
C ILE A 255 -12.96 -16.16 18.31
N HIS A 256 -12.59 -17.39 18.64
CA HIS A 256 -11.36 -18.11 18.39
C HIS A 256 -11.12 -18.32 16.87
N ILE A 257 -10.03 -17.78 16.30
CA ILE A 257 -9.48 -18.28 15.02
C ILE A 257 -8.49 -19.40 15.36
N SER A 258 -8.98 -20.63 15.45
CA SER A 258 -8.13 -21.83 15.48
C SER A 258 -8.83 -23.02 14.83
N VAL A 259 -9.27 -22.89 13.58
CA VAL A 259 -9.59 -24.04 12.73
C VAL A 259 -9.29 -23.68 11.27
N LEU A 260 -8.01 -23.73 10.88
CA LEU A 260 -7.59 -23.94 9.48
C LEU A 260 -6.07 -24.14 9.29
N ILE A 261 -5.30 -24.47 10.33
CA ILE A 261 -3.84 -24.70 10.18
C ILE A 261 -3.37 -26.09 10.66
N ASN A 262 -4.19 -26.90 11.34
CA ASN A 262 -3.72 -28.18 11.90
C ASN A 262 -4.35 -29.45 11.30
N ASN A 263 -4.63 -29.49 9.99
CA ASN A 263 -5.04 -30.74 9.33
C ASN A 263 -4.19 -31.08 8.10
N THR A 264 -2.89 -31.05 8.28
CA THR A 264 -1.95 -31.82 7.46
C THR A 264 -0.69 -32.02 8.30
N ILE A 265 -0.21 -33.27 8.41
CA ILE A 265 0.96 -33.73 9.17
C ILE A 265 0.64 -34.23 10.60
N LEU A 266 0.15 -35.47 10.69
CA LEU A 266 0.77 -36.57 11.46
C LEU A 266 -0.13 -37.81 11.41
N THR A 267 -0.11 -38.48 10.26
CA THR A 267 -0.22 -39.93 10.27
C THR A 267 1.12 -40.50 10.71
N ASP A 268 1.04 -41.30 11.77
CA ASP A 268 1.66 -42.62 11.91
C ASP A 268 2.67 -42.83 13.06
N HIS A 269 2.48 -44.00 13.66
CA HIS A 269 3.28 -44.70 14.67
C HIS A 269 3.34 -44.16 16.11
N SER A 270 2.42 -44.67 16.94
CA SER A 270 2.83 -45.66 17.96
C SER A 270 1.61 -46.30 18.63
N SER A 271 1.50 -47.60 18.41
CA SER A 271 0.73 -48.60 19.14
C SER A 271 0.80 -48.46 20.67
N LEU A 272 -0.30 -48.75 21.38
CA LEU A 272 -0.34 -49.71 22.48
C LEU A 272 -1.79 -49.97 22.96
N CYS A 273 -2.01 -51.25 23.26
CA CYS A 273 -3.20 -51.97 23.70
C CYS A 273 -3.96 -51.38 24.90
N PHE A 274 -5.29 -51.62 24.94
CA PHE A 274 -6.05 -52.42 25.94
C PHE A 274 -7.55 -52.05 25.81
N SER A 275 -8.41 -52.93 25.28
CA SER A 275 -9.21 -53.96 25.98
C SER A 275 -10.45 -53.41 26.71
N ASP A 276 -11.61 -53.87 26.25
CA ASP A 276 -12.83 -54.27 26.98
C ASP A 276 -13.35 -53.40 28.15
N LEU A 277 -14.48 -52.70 27.93
CA LEU A 277 -15.84 -53.07 28.38
C LEU A 277 -16.86 -52.00 27.98
#